data_AF-A0A962T946-F1
#
_entry.id   AF-A0A962T946-F1
#
_cell.length_a   1.000
_cell.length_b   1.000
_cell.length_c   1.000
_cell.angle_alpha   90.00
_cell.angle_beta   90.00
_cell.angle_gamma   90.00
#
_symmetry.space_group_name_H-M   'P 1'
#
loop_
_entity.id
_entity.type
_entity.pdbx_description
1 polymer ?
#
loop_
_entity_poly.entity_id
_entity_poly.type
_entity_poly.pdbx_seq_one_letter_code
_entity_poly.pdbx_strand_id
1 'polypeptide(L)'
;PFVEFRFPRYGTINVDDIEMELRFAIEPWHVLGEEVTAQGTARFVDSSVERLQLKVQGMTDTRHVVTCNGRRVPLRCTGSRGEFVAGVRYKAWNPPSGLHPTIPVHAPLTFDIVDTWSDRSLGGCTYHVSHPGGRNYETLPVNAYEAESRRLARFWPVGHTAGVVKVADEAPSCEHPYTLDLRSSNRGAN
;
A
#
# COMPACT_ATOMS: atom_id res chain seq x y z
N PRO A 1 15.05 11.94 -13.13
CA PRO A 1 15.98 11.56 -12.04
C PRO A 1 15.42 11.76 -10.62
N PHE A 2 14.84 12.92 -10.28
CA PHE A 2 14.38 13.23 -8.92
C PHE A 2 13.15 12.42 -8.46
N VAL A 3 12.23 12.10 -9.36
CA VAL A 3 10.99 11.37 -9.03
C VAL A 3 11.28 9.96 -8.52
N GLU A 4 12.13 9.19 -9.20
CA GLU A 4 12.49 7.83 -8.75
C GLU A 4 13.29 7.82 -7.44
N PHE A 5 13.98 8.92 -7.13
CA PHE A 5 14.65 9.05 -5.84
C PHE A 5 13.63 9.31 -4.71
N ARG A 6 12.68 10.23 -4.91
CA ARG A 6 11.71 10.63 -3.88
C ARG A 6 10.50 9.70 -3.78
N PHE A 7 10.12 9.07 -4.87
CA PHE A 7 8.96 8.19 -5.03
C PHE A 7 9.38 6.94 -5.78
N PRO A 8 10.23 6.09 -5.20
CA PRO A 8 10.72 4.91 -5.88
C PRO A 8 9.59 3.95 -6.22
N ARG A 9 9.70 3.36 -7.41
CA ARG A 9 8.89 2.21 -7.80
C ARG A 9 9.31 0.96 -7.00
N TYR A 10 8.34 0.25 -6.46
CA TYR A 10 8.56 -1.04 -5.79
C TYR A 10 8.54 -2.20 -6.78
N GLY A 11 7.60 -2.16 -7.73
CA GLY A 11 7.50 -3.15 -8.77
C GLY A 11 6.25 -2.98 -9.62
N THR A 12 6.17 -3.81 -10.65
CA THR A 12 5.10 -3.83 -11.64
C THR A 12 4.74 -5.27 -11.95
N ILE A 13 3.46 -5.55 -12.17
CA ILE A 13 2.98 -6.78 -12.81
C ILE A 13 2.21 -6.44 -14.08
N ASN A 14 2.13 -7.38 -15.00
CA ASN A 14 1.25 -7.33 -16.15
C ASN A 14 0.42 -8.61 -16.19
N VAL A 15 -0.90 -8.46 -16.23
CA VAL A 15 -1.87 -9.56 -16.17
C VAL A 15 -3.00 -9.25 -17.15
N ASP A 16 -3.20 -10.10 -18.15
CA ASP A 16 -4.26 -9.95 -19.16
C ASP A 16 -4.29 -8.55 -19.80
N ASP A 17 -3.11 -8.06 -20.23
CA ASP A 17 -2.87 -6.70 -20.77
C ASP A 17 -3.16 -5.54 -19.79
N ILE A 18 -3.39 -5.83 -18.51
CA ILE A 18 -3.51 -4.85 -17.43
C ILE A 18 -2.17 -4.74 -16.72
N GLU A 19 -1.54 -3.56 -16.78
CA GLU A 19 -0.32 -3.26 -16.04
C GLU A 19 -0.68 -2.62 -14.69
N MET A 20 -0.08 -3.12 -13.60
CA MET A 20 -0.25 -2.58 -12.26
C MET A 20 1.10 -2.27 -11.62
N GLU A 21 1.32 -1.00 -11.26
CA GLU A 21 2.54 -0.48 -10.63
C GLU A 21 2.27 -0.07 -9.17
N LEU A 22 3.18 -0.48 -8.27
CA LEU A 22 3.24 0.01 -6.89
C LEU A 22 4.42 0.97 -6.72
N ARG A 23 4.15 2.12 -6.14
CA ARG A 23 5.14 3.18 -5.90
C ARG A 23 5.00 3.74 -4.49
N PHE A 24 6.10 4.22 -3.93
CA PHE A 24 6.05 5.00 -2.69
C PHE A 24 5.22 6.27 -2.87
N ALA A 25 4.36 6.57 -1.89
CA ALA A 25 3.65 7.84 -1.81
C ALA A 25 3.93 8.50 -0.46
N ILE A 26 4.00 9.84 -0.45
CA ILE A 26 4.21 10.59 0.78
C ILE A 26 3.03 10.36 1.74
N GLU A 27 3.31 10.13 3.01
CA GLU A 27 2.33 10.15 4.08
C GLU A 27 2.86 11.08 5.18
N PRO A 28 2.10 12.07 5.66
CA PRO A 28 2.55 12.94 6.73
C PRO A 28 2.63 12.15 8.05
N TRP A 29 3.75 12.26 8.74
CA TRP A 29 3.89 11.75 10.09
C TRP A 29 3.60 12.86 11.10
N HIS A 30 2.60 12.62 11.95
CA HIS A 30 2.18 13.61 12.93
C HIS A 30 3.13 13.66 14.11
N VAL A 31 3.41 14.86 14.60
CA VAL A 31 4.13 15.08 15.85
C VAL A 31 3.18 14.77 17.01
N LEU A 32 3.65 13.95 17.94
CA LEU A 32 2.96 13.61 19.18
C LEU A 32 3.18 14.68 20.26
N GLY A 33 2.40 14.60 21.33
CA GLY A 33 2.59 15.44 22.50
C GLY A 33 3.98 15.26 23.14
N GLU A 34 4.35 16.21 24.01
CA GLU A 34 5.57 16.07 24.81
C GLU A 34 5.45 14.92 25.80
N GLU A 35 6.45 14.06 25.81
CA GLU A 35 6.60 12.97 26.78
C GLU A 35 7.83 13.21 27.65
N VAL A 36 7.72 12.94 28.96
CA VAL A 36 8.85 12.98 29.89
C VAL A 36 9.65 11.69 29.73
N THR A 37 10.90 11.84 29.36
CA THR A 37 11.90 10.77 29.27
C THR A 37 12.89 10.87 30.43
N ALA A 38 13.70 9.83 30.64
CA ALA A 38 14.72 9.82 31.69
C ALA A 38 15.77 10.94 31.56
N GLN A 39 15.91 11.57 30.39
CA GLN A 39 16.92 12.60 30.09
C GLN A 39 16.33 13.98 29.79
N GLY A 40 15.00 14.15 29.86
CA GLY A 40 14.32 15.42 29.53
C GLY A 40 12.97 15.21 28.86
N THR A 41 12.43 16.21 28.19
CA THR A 41 11.18 16.10 27.40
C THR A 41 11.49 15.87 25.92
N ALA A 42 10.72 14.99 25.28
CA ALA A 42 10.82 14.70 23.85
C ALA A 42 9.47 14.81 23.17
N ARG A 43 9.46 15.13 21.87
CA ARG A 43 8.28 15.03 21.00
C ARG A 43 8.53 13.94 19.98
N PHE A 44 7.77 12.85 20.09
CA PHE A 44 7.85 11.75 19.16
C PHE A 44 7.08 12.06 17.87
N VAL A 45 7.39 11.31 16.82
CA VAL A 45 6.70 11.38 15.53
C VAL A 45 6.06 10.03 15.27
N ASP A 46 4.77 10.01 14.94
CA ASP A 46 4.07 8.79 14.59
C ASP A 46 4.50 8.33 13.19
N SER A 47 5.51 7.46 13.19
CA SER A 47 6.08 6.84 12.00
C SER A 47 5.44 5.49 11.66
N SER A 48 4.32 5.15 12.31
CA SER A 48 3.67 3.85 12.11
C SER A 48 2.94 3.72 10.78
N VAL A 49 2.62 4.82 10.11
CA VAL A 49 1.75 4.84 8.93
C VAL A 49 2.54 5.19 7.68
N GLU A 50 2.28 4.46 6.60
CA GLU A 50 2.85 4.71 5.28
C GLU A 50 1.74 4.72 4.21
N ARG A 51 2.09 5.19 3.01
CA ARG A 51 1.20 5.21 1.85
C ARG A 51 1.90 4.69 0.60
N LEU A 52 1.20 3.85 -0.15
CA LEU A 52 1.54 3.47 -1.51
C LEU A 52 0.66 4.22 -2.50
N GLN A 53 1.23 4.56 -3.65
CA GLN A 53 0.48 4.86 -4.85
C GLN A 53 0.35 3.57 -5.67
N LEU A 54 -0.88 3.26 -6.03
CA LEU A 54 -1.23 2.27 -7.02
C LEU A 54 -1.51 2.99 -8.35
N LYS A 55 -0.90 2.53 -9.44
CA LYS A 55 -1.23 2.96 -10.79
C LYS A 55 -1.59 1.73 -11.62
N VAL A 56 -2.67 1.81 -12.39
CA VAL A 56 -3.13 0.74 -13.27
C VAL A 56 -3.32 1.29 -14.69
N GLN A 57 -2.90 0.52 -15.70
CA GLN A 57 -3.09 0.82 -17.12
C GLN A 57 -3.71 -0.38 -17.84
N GLY A 58 -4.51 -0.14 -18.89
CA GLY A 58 -5.19 -1.20 -19.66
C GLY A 58 -6.50 -1.69 -19.04
N MET A 59 -6.87 -1.17 -17.88
CA MET A 59 -8.05 -1.59 -17.12
C MET A 59 -9.35 -0.99 -17.68
N THR A 60 -10.45 -1.75 -17.58
CA THR A 60 -11.81 -1.25 -17.87
C THR A 60 -12.60 -1.08 -16.58
N ASP A 61 -13.02 0.15 -16.27
CA ASP A 61 -13.67 0.56 -15.01
C ASP A 61 -14.95 -0.23 -14.67
N THR A 62 -15.74 -0.59 -15.68
CA THR A 62 -17.00 -1.33 -15.48
C THR A 62 -16.83 -2.82 -15.23
N ARG A 63 -15.63 -3.37 -15.49
CA ARG A 63 -15.37 -4.82 -15.45
C ARG A 63 -14.33 -5.21 -14.41
N HIS A 64 -13.28 -4.41 -14.27
CA HIS A 64 -12.18 -4.76 -13.40
C HIS A 64 -12.24 -3.93 -12.14
N VAL A 65 -11.74 -4.48 -11.05
CA VAL A 65 -11.47 -3.74 -9.81
C VAL A 65 -10.10 -4.16 -9.28
N VAL A 66 -9.43 -3.28 -8.55
CA VAL A 66 -8.26 -3.68 -7.76
C VAL A 66 -8.64 -3.73 -6.30
N THR A 67 -8.21 -4.78 -5.61
CA THR A 67 -8.34 -4.88 -4.16
C THR A 67 -6.98 -4.87 -3.49
N CYS A 68 -6.95 -4.43 -2.24
CA CYS A 68 -5.82 -4.58 -1.33
C CYS A 68 -6.30 -5.27 -0.06
N ASN A 69 -5.72 -6.42 0.29
CA ASN A 69 -6.17 -7.27 1.41
C ASN A 69 -7.68 -7.54 1.36
N GLY A 70 -8.23 -7.80 0.16
CA GLY A 70 -9.65 -8.07 -0.09
C GLY A 70 -10.57 -6.85 -0.06
N ARG A 71 -10.04 -5.63 0.16
CA ARG A 71 -10.80 -4.38 0.18
C ARG A 71 -10.65 -3.62 -1.13
N ARG A 72 -11.76 -3.09 -1.66
CA ARG A 72 -11.76 -2.38 -2.95
C ARG A 72 -10.94 -1.10 -2.85
N VAL A 73 -9.98 -0.93 -3.76
CA VAL A 73 -9.19 0.29 -3.86
C VAL A 73 -9.98 1.34 -4.67
N PRO A 74 -10.16 2.57 -4.17
CA PRO A 74 -10.93 3.61 -4.83
C PRO A 74 -10.13 4.27 -5.97
N LEU A 75 -9.97 3.53 -7.07
CA LEU A 75 -9.28 3.96 -8.28
C LEU A 75 -9.95 5.17 -8.93
N ARG A 76 -9.13 6.13 -9.37
CA ARG A 76 -9.56 7.34 -10.08
C ARG A 76 -8.91 7.42 -11.44
N CYS A 77 -9.71 7.65 -12.48
CA CYS A 77 -9.23 7.91 -13.83
C CYS A 77 -8.37 9.18 -13.87
N THR A 78 -7.24 9.13 -14.58
CA THR A 78 -6.31 10.27 -14.75
C THR A 78 -6.70 11.19 -15.91
N GLY A 79 -7.73 10.82 -16.68
CA GLY A 79 -8.09 11.46 -17.95
C GLY A 79 -7.49 10.76 -19.17
N SER A 80 -6.49 9.91 -18.98
CA SER A 80 -6.02 8.98 -20.02
C SER A 80 -6.85 7.70 -20.02
N ARG A 81 -7.24 7.24 -21.20
CA ARG A 81 -8.11 6.06 -21.34
C ARG A 81 -7.41 4.82 -20.76
N GLY A 82 -8.11 4.13 -19.86
CA GLY A 82 -7.61 2.91 -19.24
C GLY A 82 -6.55 3.14 -18.17
N GLU A 83 -6.24 4.39 -17.79
CA GLU A 83 -5.28 4.71 -16.74
C GLU A 83 -5.98 5.19 -15.47
N PHE A 84 -5.63 4.55 -14.35
CA PHE A 84 -6.22 4.82 -13.04
C PHE A 84 -5.15 4.91 -11.96
N VAL A 85 -5.40 5.72 -10.94
CA VAL A 85 -4.52 5.88 -9.78
C VAL A 85 -5.32 5.88 -8.47
N ALA A 86 -4.70 5.39 -7.40
CA ALA A 86 -5.22 5.51 -6.03
C ALA A 86 -4.09 5.45 -5.01
N GLY A 87 -4.37 5.92 -3.79
CA GLY A 87 -3.55 5.69 -2.62
C GLY A 87 -4.00 4.45 -1.85
N VAL A 88 -3.06 3.77 -1.20
CA VAL A 88 -3.35 2.82 -0.12
C VAL A 88 -2.55 3.22 1.11
N ARG A 89 -3.25 3.60 2.16
CA ARG A 89 -2.69 3.99 3.45
C ARG A 89 -2.83 2.83 4.42
N TYR A 90 -1.75 2.51 5.11
CA TYR A 90 -1.66 1.32 5.93
C TYR A 90 -0.72 1.54 7.12
N LYS A 91 -0.92 0.77 8.18
CA LYS A 91 -0.01 0.76 9.32
C LYS A 91 1.15 -0.20 9.03
N ALA A 92 2.36 0.33 8.89
CA ALA A 92 3.57 -0.37 8.50
C ALA A 92 4.25 -1.11 9.68
N TRP A 93 4.21 -0.54 10.88
CA TRP A 93 4.82 -1.13 12.08
C TRP A 93 4.22 -0.55 13.37
N ASN A 94 4.61 -1.09 14.54
CA ASN A 94 4.18 -0.61 15.86
C ASN A 94 5.34 0.09 16.60
N PRO A 95 5.44 1.43 16.54
CA PRO A 95 6.37 2.16 17.38
C PRO A 95 5.95 2.11 18.86
N PRO A 96 6.90 2.30 19.79
CA PRO A 96 6.59 2.40 21.23
C PRO A 96 5.62 3.53 21.57
N SER A 97 5.66 4.64 20.82
CA SER A 97 4.71 5.76 20.92
C SER A 97 4.11 6.04 19.53
N GLY A 98 2.78 6.16 19.45
CA GLY A 98 2.02 6.33 18.20
C GLY A 98 0.55 6.63 18.45
N LEU A 99 -0.14 7.24 17.48
CA LEU A 99 -1.54 7.68 17.65
C LEU A 99 -2.55 6.54 17.75
N HIS A 100 -2.22 5.37 17.20
CA HIS A 100 -3.14 4.25 17.07
C HIS A 100 -2.53 2.93 17.55
N PRO A 101 -2.19 2.77 18.85
CA PRO A 101 -1.48 1.59 19.35
C PRO A 101 -2.29 0.29 19.22
N THR A 102 -3.62 0.36 19.25
CA THR A 102 -4.52 -0.81 19.20
C THR A 102 -4.76 -1.37 17.80
N ILE A 103 -4.40 -0.62 16.75
CA ILE A 103 -4.55 -1.07 15.36
C ILE A 103 -3.35 -1.96 15.01
N PRO A 104 -3.55 -3.19 14.49
CA PRO A 104 -2.45 -4.07 14.12
C PRO A 104 -1.70 -3.56 12.87
N VAL A 105 -0.53 -4.14 12.62
CA VAL A 105 0.25 -3.90 11.41
C VAL A 105 -0.43 -4.54 10.20
N HIS A 106 -0.47 -3.84 9.08
CA HIS A 106 -1.06 -4.28 7.83
C HIS A 106 0.06 -4.73 6.88
N ALA A 107 0.71 -5.85 7.22
CA ALA A 107 1.77 -6.42 6.39
C ALA A 107 1.67 -7.96 6.40
N PRO A 108 1.82 -8.63 5.24
CA PRO A 108 2.00 -8.04 3.92
C PRO A 108 0.71 -7.38 3.37
N LEU A 109 0.88 -6.56 2.33
CA LEU A 109 -0.22 -6.04 1.50
C LEU A 109 -0.34 -6.90 0.25
N THR A 110 -1.51 -7.50 0.05
CA THR A 110 -1.80 -8.33 -1.13
C THR A 110 -2.72 -7.56 -2.05
N PHE A 111 -2.31 -7.37 -3.29
CA PHE A 111 -3.07 -6.68 -4.32
C PHE A 111 -3.58 -7.67 -5.35
N ASP A 112 -4.86 -7.57 -5.70
CA ASP A 112 -5.53 -8.43 -6.67
C ASP A 112 -6.25 -7.59 -7.72
N ILE A 113 -6.05 -7.90 -9.00
CA ILE A 113 -6.88 -7.42 -10.11
C ILE A 113 -8.03 -8.43 -10.26
N VAL A 114 -9.25 -8.00 -9.94
CA VAL A 114 -10.44 -8.86 -9.96
C VAL A 114 -11.33 -8.50 -11.13
N ASP A 115 -11.78 -9.51 -11.87
CA ASP A 115 -12.81 -9.40 -12.89
C ASP A 115 -14.19 -9.59 -12.22
N THR A 116 -15.02 -8.55 -12.22
CA THR A 116 -16.34 -8.54 -11.57
C THR A 116 -17.38 -9.35 -12.32
N TRP A 117 -17.12 -9.72 -13.58
CA TRP A 117 -18.04 -10.57 -14.34
C TRP A 117 -17.88 -12.04 -13.99
N SER A 118 -16.66 -12.45 -13.61
CA SER A 118 -16.35 -13.82 -13.24
C SER A 118 -16.11 -14.02 -11.74
N ASP A 119 -16.14 -12.95 -10.94
CA ASP A 119 -15.81 -12.91 -9.51
C ASP A 119 -14.47 -13.59 -9.21
N ARG A 120 -13.45 -13.37 -10.05
CA ARG A 120 -12.14 -14.03 -9.93
C ARG A 120 -11.00 -13.05 -10.00
N SER A 121 -9.96 -13.31 -9.22
CA SER A 121 -8.67 -12.64 -9.39
C SER A 121 -8.04 -13.11 -10.71
N LEU A 122 -7.71 -12.17 -11.58
CA LEU A 122 -6.93 -12.40 -12.80
C LEU A 122 -5.44 -12.59 -12.44
N GLY A 123 -5.00 -11.99 -11.35
CA GLY A 123 -3.63 -11.99 -10.89
C GLY A 123 -3.36 -10.80 -9.96
N GLY A 124 -2.12 -10.70 -9.47
CA GLY A 124 -1.81 -9.75 -8.41
C GLY A 124 -0.39 -9.85 -7.90
N CYS A 125 -0.09 -9.08 -6.86
CA CYS A 125 1.24 -9.01 -6.25
C CYS A 125 1.16 -8.82 -4.74
N THR A 126 2.26 -9.13 -4.06
CA THR A 126 2.39 -8.93 -2.62
C THR A 126 3.50 -7.93 -2.33
N TYR A 127 3.22 -6.95 -1.48
CA TYR A 127 4.17 -5.99 -0.96
C TYR A 127 4.42 -6.23 0.53
N HIS A 128 5.69 -6.27 0.92
CA HIS A 128 6.15 -6.42 2.28
C HIS A 128 6.73 -5.10 2.79
N VAL A 129 6.44 -4.72 4.03
CA VAL A 129 6.99 -3.49 4.63
C VAL A 129 8.50 -3.61 4.88
N SER A 130 8.90 -4.78 5.38
CA SER A 130 10.28 -5.19 5.62
C SER A 130 10.65 -6.37 4.71
N HIS A 131 11.90 -6.82 4.77
CA HIS A 131 12.32 -7.97 3.98
C HIS A 131 11.48 -9.22 4.36
N PRO A 132 10.89 -9.95 3.38
CA PRO A 132 9.99 -11.08 3.65
C PRO A 132 10.59 -12.17 4.55
N GLY A 133 11.92 -12.35 4.51
CA GLY A 133 12.64 -13.26 5.40
C GLY A 133 12.84 -12.76 6.84
N GLY A 134 12.13 -11.71 7.27
CA GLY A 134 12.24 -11.15 8.62
C GLY A 134 13.58 -10.49 8.94
N ARG A 135 14.39 -10.19 7.92
CA ARG A 135 15.70 -9.57 8.09
C ARG A 135 15.54 -8.09 8.37
N ASN A 136 15.87 -7.68 9.59
CA ASN A 136 16.18 -6.29 9.88
C ASN A 136 17.64 -6.05 9.53
N TYR A 137 17.91 -5.09 8.67
CA TYR A 137 19.29 -4.73 8.34
C TYR A 137 19.89 -3.93 9.49
N GLU A 138 20.94 -4.48 10.13
CA GLU A 138 21.67 -3.79 11.20
C GLU A 138 22.55 -2.65 10.67
N THR A 139 22.92 -2.71 9.40
CA THR A 139 23.80 -1.75 8.74
C THR A 139 23.07 -0.88 7.74
N LEU A 140 23.53 0.37 7.63
CA LEU A 140 23.14 1.25 6.52
C LEU A 140 23.59 0.62 5.19
N PRO A 141 22.86 0.87 4.09
CA PRO A 141 23.28 0.40 2.78
C PRO A 141 24.61 1.04 2.40
N VAL A 142 25.56 0.23 1.91
CA VAL A 142 26.90 0.69 1.53
C VAL A 142 26.88 1.62 0.31
N ASN A 143 25.86 1.48 -0.55
CA ASN A 143 25.66 2.30 -1.73
C ASN A 143 24.19 2.33 -2.19
N ALA A 144 23.92 3.11 -3.24
CA ALA A 144 22.58 3.25 -3.82
C ALA A 144 22.02 1.94 -4.41
N TYR A 145 22.88 1.10 -5.00
CA TYR A 145 22.47 -0.19 -5.58
C TYR A 145 22.02 -1.18 -4.51
N GLU A 146 22.68 -1.22 -3.35
CA GLU A 146 22.25 -2.03 -2.23
C GLU A 146 20.91 -1.52 -1.68
N ALA A 147 20.77 -0.20 -1.50
CA ALA A 147 19.51 0.39 -1.07
C ALA A 147 18.35 0.08 -2.04
N GLU A 148 18.61 0.10 -3.34
CA GLU A 148 17.65 -0.32 -4.37
C GLU A 148 17.32 -1.80 -4.28
N SER A 149 18.32 -2.67 -4.15
CA SER A 149 18.12 -4.12 -4.01
C SER A 149 17.28 -4.47 -2.78
N ARG A 150 17.54 -3.81 -1.65
CA ARG A 150 16.73 -3.95 -0.42
C ARG A 150 15.28 -3.52 -0.65
N ARG A 151 15.03 -2.48 -1.46
CA ARG A 151 13.67 -2.03 -1.80
C ARG A 151 12.96 -3.00 -2.74
N LEU A 152 13.63 -3.50 -3.78
CA LEU A 152 13.05 -4.46 -4.73
C LEU A 152 12.66 -5.78 -4.06
N ALA A 153 13.44 -6.22 -3.06
CA ALA A 153 13.14 -7.44 -2.31
C ALA A 153 11.80 -7.40 -1.53
N ARG A 154 11.19 -6.21 -1.37
CA ARG A 154 9.89 -6.02 -0.73
C ARG A 154 8.70 -6.29 -1.65
N PHE A 155 8.92 -6.41 -2.95
CA PHE A 155 7.86 -6.63 -3.92
C PHE A 155 7.95 -8.02 -4.52
N TRP A 156 6.86 -8.78 -4.42
CA TRP A 156 6.71 -10.09 -5.04
C TRP A 156 5.65 -10.00 -6.14
N PRO A 157 5.98 -10.33 -7.41
CA PRO A 157 5.03 -10.28 -8.53
C PRO A 157 4.03 -11.46 -8.52
N VAL A 158 3.90 -12.15 -7.39
CA VAL A 158 3.07 -13.33 -7.14
C VAL A 158 2.42 -13.18 -5.76
N GLY A 159 1.61 -14.16 -5.34
CA GLY A 159 0.98 -14.15 -4.01
C GLY A 159 -0.41 -13.51 -3.98
N HIS A 160 -1.07 -13.42 -5.14
CA HIS A 160 -2.45 -12.99 -5.27
C HIS A 160 -3.44 -14.02 -4.69
N THR A 161 -4.65 -13.58 -4.38
CA THR A 161 -5.71 -14.42 -3.80
C THR A 161 -6.25 -15.38 -4.86
N ALA A 162 -6.09 -16.68 -4.63
CA ALA A 162 -6.65 -17.71 -5.51
C ALA A 162 -8.14 -17.96 -5.23
N GLY A 163 -8.91 -18.22 -6.28
CA GLY A 163 -10.32 -18.63 -6.18
C GLY A 163 -11.31 -17.50 -6.46
N VAL A 164 -12.53 -17.65 -5.93
CA VAL A 164 -13.61 -16.68 -6.11
C VAL A 164 -13.41 -15.52 -5.12
N VAL A 165 -13.35 -14.30 -5.65
CA VAL A 165 -13.18 -13.07 -4.87
C VAL A 165 -14.42 -12.22 -5.03
N LYS A 166 -15.30 -12.25 -4.04
CA LYS A 166 -16.42 -11.31 -3.96
C LYS A 166 -15.95 -10.02 -3.32
N VAL A 167 -15.87 -8.98 -4.14
CA VAL A 167 -15.44 -7.65 -3.68
C VAL A 167 -16.67 -6.88 -3.24
N ALA A 168 -16.76 -6.58 -1.94
CA ALA A 168 -17.77 -5.66 -1.46
C ALA A 168 -17.46 -4.24 -1.97
N ASP A 169 -18.51 -3.49 -2.32
CA ASP A 169 -18.33 -2.08 -2.61
C ASP A 169 -17.94 -1.33 -1.33
N GLU A 170 -16.89 -0.54 -1.43
CA GLU A 170 -16.37 0.24 -0.33
C GLU A 170 -16.67 1.72 -0.58
N ALA A 171 -17.43 2.33 0.33
CA ALA A 171 -17.75 3.75 0.26
C ALA A 171 -16.44 4.57 0.40
N PRO A 172 -16.15 5.50 -0.53
CA PRO A 172 -14.97 6.36 -0.43
C PRO A 172 -14.97 7.17 0.87
N SER A 173 -13.78 7.37 1.44
CA SER A 173 -13.60 8.27 2.58
C SER A 173 -13.88 9.71 2.17
N CYS A 174 -14.62 10.47 3.00
CA CYS A 174 -14.91 11.88 2.71
C CYS A 174 -13.64 12.75 2.66
N GLU A 175 -12.69 12.50 3.57
CA GLU A 175 -11.44 13.26 3.67
C GLU A 175 -10.44 12.85 2.58
N HIS A 176 -10.44 11.57 2.20
CA HIS A 176 -9.48 11.00 1.25
C HIS A 176 -10.18 10.07 0.24
N PRO A 177 -10.96 10.64 -0.71
CA PRO A 177 -11.85 9.85 -1.58
C PRO A 177 -11.11 8.90 -2.53
N TYR A 178 -9.82 9.13 -2.77
CA TYR A 178 -8.98 8.33 -3.66
C TYR A 178 -7.88 7.59 -2.90
N THR A 179 -8.09 7.33 -1.61
CA THR A 179 -7.16 6.55 -0.79
C THR A 179 -7.92 5.53 0.05
N LEU A 180 -7.58 4.26 -0.11
CA LEU A 180 -8.01 3.21 0.78
C LEU A 180 -7.21 3.30 2.09
N ASP A 181 -7.85 3.62 3.22
CA ASP A 181 -7.20 3.58 4.53
C ASP A 181 -7.52 2.27 5.24
N LEU A 182 -6.55 1.34 5.24
CA LEU A 182 -6.73 0.00 5.83
C LEU A 182 -6.98 0.04 7.34
N ARG A 183 -6.63 1.15 8.02
CA ARG A 183 -6.85 1.33 9.46
C ARG A 183 -8.31 1.57 9.81
N SER A 184 -9.11 2.02 8.84
CA SER A 184 -10.56 2.19 9.02
C SER A 184 -11.25 0.81 8.97
N SER A 185 -12.26 0.62 9.81
CA SER A 185 -13.10 -0.59 9.73
C SER A 185 -13.83 -0.65 8.39
N ASN A 186 -14.02 -1.86 7.86
CA ASN A 186 -14.75 -2.07 6.62
C ASN A 186 -16.21 -1.61 6.81
N ARG A 187 -16.56 -0.47 6.20
CA ARG A 187 -17.92 0.11 6.32
C ARG A 187 -18.96 -0.62 5.46
N GLY A 188 -18.55 -1.59 4.63
CA GLY A 188 -19.42 -2.37 3.75
C GLY A 188 -19.93 -3.69 4.33
N ALA A 189 -19.66 -4.00 5.60
CA ALA A 189 -20.17 -5.18 6.29
C ALA A 189 -21.20 -4.79 7.36
N ASN A 190 -22.39 -4.39 6.92
CA ASN A 190 -23.62 -4.37 7.71
C ASN A 190 -24.80 -4.75 6.81
#